data_AF-A0A0P0RDA6-F1
#
_entry.id   AF-A0A0P0RDA6-F1
#
_cell.length_a   1.000
_cell.length_b   1.000
_cell.length_c   1.000
_cell.angle_alpha   90.00
_cell.angle_beta   90.00
_cell.angle_gamma   90.00
#
_symmetry.space_group_name_H-M   'P 1'
#
loop_
_entity.id
_entity.type
_entity.pdbx_description
1 polymer ?
#
loop_
_entity_poly.entity_id
_entity_poly.type
_entity_poly.pdbx_seq_one_letter_code
_entity_poly.pdbx_strand_id
1 'polypeptide(L)'
;MELLCWLTCGSLGAWYLNETWPSPSFHVEAAHKWLDRHGRTADWLCIARLSAIALDIAQRHASFVEADWARDAVEEILDTDELDAQARLVVAVLGDCERALADKRVAD
;
A
#
# COMPACT_ATOMS: atom_id res chain seq x y z
N MET A 1 -2.09 -5.50 -8.68
CA MET A 1 -3.19 -5.00 -7.83
C MET A 1 -2.86 -5.22 -6.37
N GLU A 2 -2.71 -6.46 -5.91
CA GLU A 2 -2.36 -6.78 -4.50
C GLU A 2 -1.08 -6.10 -4.01
N LEU A 3 0.02 -6.14 -4.80
CA LEU A 3 1.25 -5.43 -4.46
C LEU A 3 1.04 -3.92 -4.30
N LEU A 4 0.16 -3.30 -5.11
CA LEU A 4 -0.14 -1.87 -4.98
C LEU A 4 -0.90 -1.58 -3.67
N CYS A 5 -1.88 -2.43 -3.34
CA CYS A 5 -2.62 -2.35 -2.08
C CYS A 5 -1.67 -2.52 -0.88
N TRP A 6 -0.78 -3.51 -0.94
CA TRP A 6 0.26 -3.75 0.07
C TRP A 6 1.13 -2.52 0.31
N LEU A 7 1.69 -1.94 -0.76
CA LEU A 7 2.54 -0.75 -0.65
C LEU A 7 1.77 0.48 -0.14
N THR A 8 0.48 0.57 -0.45
CA THR A 8 -0.38 1.67 0.01
C THR A 8 -0.66 1.54 1.50
N CYS A 9 -1.09 0.35 1.97
CA CYS A 9 -1.29 0.07 3.39
C CYS A 9 0.01 0.22 4.18
N GLY A 10 1.14 -0.26 3.66
CA GLY A 10 2.45 -0.06 4.27
C GLY A 10 2.83 1.43 4.39
N SER A 11 2.45 2.26 3.42
CA SER A 11 2.68 3.71 3.51
C SER A 11 1.79 4.39 4.55
N LEU A 12 0.53 3.95 4.69
CA LEU A 12 -0.36 4.40 5.77
C LEU A 12 0.16 3.97 7.14
N GLY A 13 0.68 2.74 7.27
CA GLY A 13 1.34 2.26 8.48
C GLY A 13 2.58 3.06 8.83
N ALA A 14 3.42 3.38 7.85
CA ALA A 14 4.60 4.22 8.06
C ALA A 14 4.22 5.65 8.54
N TRP A 15 3.18 6.24 7.94
CA TRP A 15 2.64 7.53 8.36
C TRP A 15 2.05 7.45 9.78
N TYR A 16 1.28 6.41 10.09
CA TYR A 16 0.70 6.20 11.41
C TYR A 16 1.77 6.10 12.50
N LEU A 17 2.84 5.34 12.26
CA LEU A 17 3.89 5.11 13.26
C LEU A 17 4.85 6.30 13.42
N ASN A 18 5.12 7.05 12.35
CA ASN A 18 6.24 8.00 12.33
C ASN A 18 5.84 9.44 12.00
N GLU A 19 4.56 9.70 11.69
CA GLU A 19 4.06 10.99 11.18
C GLU A 19 4.87 11.51 9.98
N THR A 20 5.47 10.60 9.22
CA THR A 20 6.36 10.91 8.09
C THR A 20 6.12 9.89 6.99
N TRP A 21 6.05 10.37 5.74
CA TRP A 21 5.91 9.49 4.59
C TRP A 21 7.18 8.67 4.34
N PRO A 22 7.05 7.38 3.96
CA PRO A 22 8.19 6.52 3.75
C PRO A 22 9.05 6.98 2.57
N SER A 23 10.36 6.78 2.68
CA SER A 23 11.29 7.00 1.58
C SER A 23 11.17 5.89 0.51
N PRO A 24 11.74 6.09 -0.69
CA PRO A 24 11.75 5.06 -1.72
C PRO A 24 12.36 3.72 -1.28
N SER A 25 13.35 3.72 -0.38
CA SER A 25 13.98 2.49 0.11
C SER A 25 13.00 1.62 0.89
N PHE A 26 12.08 2.22 1.65
CA PHE A 26 11.02 1.48 2.35
C PHE A 26 10.13 0.74 1.35
N HIS A 27 9.70 1.40 0.26
CA HIS A 27 8.83 0.74 -0.73
C HIS A 27 9.53 -0.40 -1.46
N VAL A 28 10.82 -0.26 -1.77
CA VAL A 28 11.60 -1.35 -2.37
C VAL A 28 11.69 -2.54 -1.42
N GLU A 29 11.98 -2.31 -0.15
CA GLU A 29 12.04 -3.38 0.86
C GLU A 29 10.68 -4.06 1.04
N ALA A 30 9.62 -3.27 1.20
CA ALA A 30 8.25 -3.77 1.34
C ALA A 30 7.79 -4.56 0.10
N ALA A 31 8.15 -4.10 -1.10
CA ALA A 31 7.84 -4.81 -2.35
C ALA A 31 8.58 -6.15 -2.41
N HIS A 32 9.87 -6.17 -2.10
CA HIS A 32 10.64 -7.41 -2.10
C HIS A 32 10.14 -8.42 -1.07
N LYS A 33 9.83 -7.99 0.16
CA LYS A 33 9.25 -8.87 1.19
C LYS A 33 7.95 -9.53 0.70
N TRP A 34 7.05 -8.73 0.11
CA TRP A 34 5.79 -9.25 -0.41
C TRP A 34 6.00 -10.19 -1.60
N LEU A 35 6.84 -9.80 -2.56
CA LEU A 35 7.14 -10.59 -3.76
C LEU A 35 7.75 -11.94 -3.39
N ASP A 36 8.73 -11.96 -2.48
CA ASP A 36 9.38 -13.18 -1.99
C ASP A 36 8.37 -14.11 -1.30
N ARG A 37 7.58 -13.59 -0.36
CA ARG A 37 6.53 -14.32 0.35
C ARG A 37 5.52 -14.98 -0.60
N HIS A 38 5.21 -14.34 -1.73
CA HIS A 38 4.23 -14.84 -2.70
C HIS A 38 4.86 -15.60 -3.87
N GLY A 39 6.18 -15.80 -3.88
CA GLY A 39 6.89 -16.47 -4.98
C GLY A 39 6.75 -15.75 -6.33
N ARG A 40 6.68 -14.41 -6.31
CA ARG A 40 6.49 -13.56 -7.49
C ARG A 40 7.72 -12.69 -7.74
N THR A 41 7.81 -12.15 -8.95
CA THR A 41 8.87 -11.22 -9.33
C THR A 41 8.30 -10.00 -10.05
N ALA A 42 8.99 -8.87 -9.95
CA ALA A 42 8.69 -7.65 -10.69
C ALA A 42 10.01 -6.94 -11.02
N ASP A 43 10.08 -6.28 -12.17
CA ASP A 43 11.24 -5.45 -12.50
C ASP A 43 11.26 -4.13 -11.70
N TRP A 44 12.42 -3.47 -11.69
CA TRP A 44 12.64 -2.26 -10.91
C TRP A 44 11.74 -1.08 -11.33
N LEU A 45 11.39 -0.99 -12.63
CA LEU A 45 10.54 0.09 -13.14
C LEU A 45 9.10 -0.12 -12.71
N CYS A 46 8.64 -1.36 -12.73
CA CYS A 46 7.34 -1.78 -12.20
C CYS A 46 7.24 -1.44 -10.70
N ILE A 47 8.24 -1.83 -9.90
CA ILE A 47 8.28 -1.50 -8.47
C ILE A 47 8.22 0.01 -8.27
N ALA A 48 9.10 0.79 -8.92
CA ALA A 48 9.13 2.24 -8.78
C ALA A 48 7.79 2.91 -9.16
N ARG A 49 7.16 2.48 -10.26
CA ARG A 49 5.84 2.98 -10.68
C ARG A 49 4.78 2.68 -9.62
N LEU A 50 4.72 1.45 -9.12
CA LEU A 50 3.75 1.06 -8.10
C LEU A 50 3.99 1.80 -6.78
N SER A 51 5.24 1.99 -6.36
CA SER A 51 5.60 2.75 -5.15
C SER A 51 5.11 4.20 -5.23
N ALA A 52 5.29 4.86 -6.37
CA ALA A 52 4.82 6.23 -6.56
C ALA A 52 3.29 6.33 -6.49
N ILE A 53 2.58 5.37 -7.10
CA ILE A 53 1.11 5.33 -7.07
C ILE A 53 0.61 5.03 -5.65
N ALA A 54 1.24 4.09 -4.96
CA ALA A 54 0.90 3.73 -3.59
C ALA A 54 0.99 4.94 -2.66
N LEU A 55 2.08 5.70 -2.76
CA LEU A 55 2.29 6.88 -1.93
C LEU A 55 1.23 7.97 -2.21
N ASP A 56 0.89 8.21 -3.48
CA ASP A 56 -0.19 9.15 -3.84
C ASP A 56 -1.55 8.73 -3.25
N ILE A 57 -1.90 7.45 -3.36
CA ILE A 57 -3.14 6.92 -2.78
C ILE A 57 -3.12 7.06 -1.26
N ALA A 58 -2.01 6.69 -0.61
CA ALA A 58 -1.87 6.77 0.85
C ALA A 58 -1.99 8.21 1.35
N GLN A 59 -1.39 9.18 0.65
CA GLN A 59 -1.49 10.61 0.99
C GLN A 59 -2.93 11.13 0.94
N ARG A 60 -3.73 10.67 -0.03
CA ARG A 60 -5.16 10.99 -0.08
C ARG A 60 -5.97 10.41 1.07
N HIS A 61 -5.46 9.35 1.70
CA HIS A 61 -6.07 8.64 2.82
C HIS A 61 -5.37 8.89 4.16
N ALA A 62 -4.54 9.94 4.27
CA ALA A 62 -3.78 10.21 5.50
C ALA A 62 -4.68 10.35 6.74
N SER A 63 -5.91 10.88 6.58
CA SER A 63 -6.87 11.00 7.68
C SER A 63 -7.57 9.69 8.04
N PHE A 64 -7.40 8.60 7.28
CA PHE A 64 -8.03 7.32 7.62
C PHE A 64 -7.48 6.79 8.94
N VAL A 65 -6.18 6.91 9.19
CA VAL A 65 -5.53 6.40 10.42
C VAL A 65 -5.93 7.18 11.69
N GLU A 66 -6.70 8.27 11.54
CA GLU A 66 -7.34 8.96 12.66
C GLU A 66 -8.60 8.22 13.15
N ALA A 67 -9.21 7.39 12.31
CA ALA A 67 -10.37 6.58 12.66
C ALA A 67 -9.97 5.22 13.25
N ASP A 68 -10.57 4.85 14.38
CA ASP A 68 -10.20 3.64 15.13
C ASP A 68 -10.25 2.36 14.26
N TRP A 69 -11.29 2.20 13.43
CA TRP A 69 -11.43 1.03 12.55
C TRP A 69 -10.30 0.88 11.52
N ALA A 70 -9.67 1.98 11.11
CA ALA A 70 -8.56 1.95 10.16
C ALA A 70 -7.23 1.72 10.89
N ARG A 71 -7.11 2.27 12.11
CA ARG A 71 -5.96 2.01 12.99
C ARG A 71 -5.83 0.53 13.30
N ASP A 72 -6.92 -0.11 13.72
CA ASP A 72 -6.93 -1.55 14.03
C ASP A 72 -6.46 -2.38 12.82
N ALA A 73 -6.93 -2.03 11.62
CA ALA A 73 -6.52 -2.70 10.38
C ALA A 73 -5.03 -2.45 10.04
N VAL A 74 -4.52 -1.24 10.29
CA VAL A 74 -3.09 -0.95 10.10
C VAL A 74 -2.24 -1.72 11.09
N GLU A 75 -2.63 -1.76 12.37
CA GLU A 75 -1.91 -2.49 13.42
C GLU A 75 -1.86 -3.98 13.11
N GLU A 76 -2.98 -4.58 12.71
CA GLU A 76 -3.03 -5.99 12.30
C GLU A 76 -2.08 -6.28 11.13
N ILE A 77 -2.02 -5.40 10.13
CA ILE A 77 -1.10 -5.54 8.99
C ILE A 77 0.37 -5.47 9.45
N LEU A 78 0.68 -4.58 10.40
CA LEU A 78 2.03 -4.43 10.95
C LEU A 78 2.45 -5.66 11.78
N ASP A 79 1.52 -6.27 12.50
CA ASP A 79 1.78 -7.42 13.36
C ASP A 79 1.86 -8.74 12.59
N THR A 80 1.01 -8.91 11.58
CA THR A 80 0.88 -10.17 10.83
C THR A 80 1.64 -10.20 9.52
N ASP A 81 2.01 -9.02 9.00
CA ASP A 81 2.62 -8.89 7.68
C ASP A 81 1.68 -9.40 6.54
N GLU A 82 0.37 -9.42 6.79
CA GLU A 82 -0.70 -9.88 5.90
C GLU A 82 -1.80 -8.82 5.70
N LEU A 83 -2.48 -8.87 4.55
CA LEU A 83 -3.66 -8.04 4.28
C LEU A 83 -4.93 -8.85 4.57
N ASP A 84 -5.72 -8.44 5.56
CA ASP A 84 -7.09 -8.92 5.67
C ASP A 84 -7.95 -8.32 4.55
N ALA A 85 -8.28 -9.13 3.55
CA ALA A 85 -9.09 -8.73 2.41
C ALA A 85 -10.51 -8.26 2.79
N GLN A 86 -10.99 -8.58 3.99
CA GLN A 86 -12.29 -8.15 4.51
C GLN A 86 -12.20 -6.88 5.35
N ALA A 87 -11.00 -6.47 5.78
CA ALA A 87 -10.81 -5.24 6.53
C ALA A 87 -11.26 -4.04 5.69
N ARG A 88 -12.08 -3.18 6.30
CA ARG A 88 -12.67 -2.02 5.63
C ARG A 88 -11.62 -1.12 4.97
N LEU A 89 -10.46 -0.97 5.62
CA LEU A 89 -9.32 -0.21 5.09
C LEU A 89 -8.81 -0.82 3.79
N VAL A 90 -8.55 -2.13 3.80
CA VAL A 90 -8.03 -2.87 2.65
C VAL A 90 -9.03 -2.81 1.49
N VAL A 91 -10.32 -2.97 1.75
CA VAL A 91 -11.37 -2.85 0.72
C VAL A 91 -11.38 -1.46 0.09
N ALA A 92 -11.31 -0.40 0.90
CA ALA A 92 -11.29 0.97 0.38
C ALA A 92 -10.04 1.25 -0.47
N VAL A 93 -8.86 0.89 0.04
CA VAL A 93 -7.57 1.04 -0.65
C VAL A 93 -7.54 0.23 -1.94
N LEU A 94 -8.05 -0.99 -1.94
CA LEU A 94 -8.11 -1.86 -3.12
C LEU A 94 -8.93 -1.20 -4.24
N GLY A 95 -10.09 -0.64 -3.91
CA GLY A 95 -10.91 0.09 -4.88
C GLY A 95 -10.21 1.30 -5.49
N ASP A 96 -9.37 2.01 -4.73
CA ASP A 96 -8.56 3.10 -5.29
C ASP A 96 -7.38 2.61 -6.12
N CYS A 97 -6.76 1.50 -5.72
CA CYS A 97 -5.73 0.83 -6.52
C CYS A 97 -6.27 0.42 -7.89
N GLU A 98 -7.48 -0.15 -7.93
CA GLU A 98 -8.18 -0.52 -9.17
C GLU A 98 -8.41 0.69 -10.08
N ARG A 99 -8.96 1.78 -9.52
CA ARG A 99 -9.20 3.04 -10.26
C ARG A 99 -7.90 3.61 -10.81
N ALA A 100 -6.86 3.72 -9.99
CA ALA A 100 -5.58 4.30 -10.39
C ALA A 100 -4.90 3.51 -11.52
N LEU A 101 -4.99 2.17 -11.49
CA LEU A 101 -4.45 1.32 -12.56
C LEU A 101 -5.29 1.40 -13.84
N ALA A 102 -6.62 1.50 -13.72
CA ALA A 102 -7.50 1.67 -14.87
C ALA A 102 -7.24 3.01 -15.59
N ASP A 103 -7.14 4.11 -14.85
CA ASP A 103 -6.90 5.45 -15.40
C ASP A 103 -5.55 5.53 -16.12
N LYS A 104 -4.50 4.93 -15.54
CA LYS A 104 -3.17 4.93 -16.15
C LYS A 104 -3.09 4.07 -17.40
N ARG A 105 -3.89 3.00 -17.50
CA ARG A 105 -3.97 2.19 -18.73
C ARG A 105 -4.65 2.92 -19.90
N VAL A 106 -5.42 3.97 -19.62
CA VAL A 106 -6.01 4.83 -20.67
C VAL A 106 -5.02 5.90 -21.13
N ALA A 107 -3.98 6.20 -20.34
CA ALA A 107 -3.00 7.24 -20.60
C ALA A 107 -1.69 6.75 -21.27
N ASP A 108 -1.42 5.44 -21.23
CA ASP A 108 -0.32 4.74 -21.94
C ASP A 108 -0.82 4.18 -23.29
#